data_AF-A0A967HSN3-F1
#
_entry.id   AF-A0A967HSN3-F1
#
_cell.length_a   1.000
_cell.length_b   1.000
_cell.length_c   1.000
_cell.angle_alpha   90.00
_cell.angle_beta   90.00
_cell.angle_gamma   90.00
#
_symmetry.space_group_name_H-M   'P 1'
#
loop_
_entity.id
_entity.type
_entity.pdbx_description
1 polymer ?
#
loop_
_entity_poly.entity_id
_entity_poly.type
_entity_poly.pdbx_seq_one_letter_code
_entity_poly.pdbx_strand_id
1 'polypeptide(L)'
;MLAAVAASRIDNVWIDVSGPEVPIGDGSFRPFVEALSRAAIEVQDAAARVIAPDRAVSAEAKGGASYVAAPAEAYRVSATIDFDHPVVGRQYASFEIAPESFDREIGGARTFGFMREAEALRARGL
;
A
#
# COMPACT_ATOMS: atom_id res chain seq x y z
N MET A 1 3.54 4.71 3.88
CA MET A 1 4.56 5.50 3.15
C MET A 1 4.83 4.97 1.75
N LEU A 2 5.45 3.79 1.53
CA LEU A 2 5.87 3.35 0.18
C LEU A 2 4.73 3.30 -0.85
N ALA A 3 3.52 2.90 -0.44
CA ALA A 3 2.36 2.95 -1.33
C ALA A 3 2.04 4.37 -1.83
N ALA A 4 2.22 5.40 -1.00
CA ALA A 4 2.04 6.79 -1.41
C ALA A 4 3.14 7.22 -2.40
N VAL A 5 4.41 6.86 -2.16
CA VAL A 5 5.52 7.11 -3.09
C VAL A 5 5.26 6.47 -4.46
N ALA A 6 4.86 5.20 -4.47
CA ALA A 6 4.54 4.47 -5.69
C ALA A 6 3.34 5.09 -6.43
N ALA A 7 2.27 5.44 -5.71
CA ALA A 7 1.09 6.07 -6.29
C ALA A 7 1.37 7.47 -6.86
N SER A 8 2.26 8.24 -6.22
CA SER A 8 2.73 9.54 -6.70
C SER A 8 3.72 9.46 -7.88
N ARG A 9 4.06 8.26 -8.35
CA ARG A 9 5.01 8.01 -9.45
C ARG A 9 6.38 8.64 -9.21
N ILE A 10 6.88 8.51 -8.00
CA ILE A 10 8.22 8.97 -7.63
C ILE A 10 9.18 7.78 -7.72
N ASP A 11 10.08 7.84 -8.70
CA ASP A 11 11.09 6.79 -8.92
C ASP A 11 12.27 6.90 -7.95
N ASN A 12 12.71 8.12 -7.64
CA ASN A 12 13.89 8.39 -6.85
C ASN A 12 13.57 9.33 -5.68
N VAL A 13 13.80 8.87 -4.45
CA VAL A 13 13.57 9.65 -3.23
C VAL A 13 14.50 9.20 -2.12
N TRP A 14 15.00 10.17 -1.34
CA TRP A 14 15.69 9.92 -0.09
C TRP A 14 14.69 10.07 1.06
N ILE A 15 14.64 9.07 1.94
CA ILE A 15 13.75 9.05 3.10
C ILE A 15 14.59 8.83 4.34
N ASP A 16 14.85 9.90 5.08
CA ASP A 16 15.57 9.85 6.34
C ASP A 16 14.59 9.68 7.51
N VAL A 17 14.89 8.71 8.37
CA VAL A 17 14.10 8.41 9.58
C VAL A 17 15.07 8.41 10.77
N SER A 18 14.81 9.27 11.75
CA SER A 18 15.66 9.39 12.94
C SER A 18 15.41 8.29 13.98
N GLY A 19 14.24 7.66 13.92
CA GLY A 19 13.87 6.53 14.77
C GLY A 19 14.09 5.17 14.09
N PRO A 20 13.82 4.06 14.80
CA PRO A 20 13.93 2.72 14.24
C PRO A 20 12.82 2.39 13.23
N GLU A 21 11.76 3.20 13.17
CA GLU A 21 10.57 2.95 12.36
C GLU A 21 10.00 4.23 11.74
N VAL A 22 9.35 4.07 10.60
CA VAL A 22 8.61 5.14 9.93
C VAL A 22 7.40 5.52 10.81
N PRO A 23 7.13 6.82 11.03
CA PRO A 23 5.97 7.24 11.81
C PRO A 23 4.65 6.70 11.25
N ILE A 24 3.79 6.14 12.12
CA ILE A 24 2.50 5.57 11.69
C ILE A 24 1.49 6.63 11.21
N GLY A 25 1.68 7.90 11.58
CA GLY A 25 0.75 8.98 11.27
C GLY A 25 -0.62 8.71 11.90
N ASP A 26 -1.67 8.77 11.08
CA ASP A 26 -3.04 8.39 11.47
C ASP A 26 -3.38 6.92 11.14
N GLY A 27 -2.37 6.14 10.73
CA GLY A 27 -2.51 4.76 10.27
C GLY A 27 -2.90 4.62 8.80
N SER A 28 -3.09 5.72 8.05
CA SER A 28 -3.38 5.70 6.61
C SER A 28 -2.19 6.13 5.75
N PHE A 29 -2.44 6.31 4.45
CA PHE A 29 -1.47 6.87 3.52
C PHE A 29 -1.52 8.42 3.46
N ARG A 30 -2.60 9.03 3.96
CA ARG A 30 -2.92 10.46 3.83
C ARG A 30 -1.76 11.38 4.24
N PRO A 31 -1.10 11.21 5.41
CA PRO A 31 -0.02 12.09 5.82
C PRO A 31 1.15 12.11 4.83
N PHE A 32 1.42 10.97 4.18
CA PHE A 32 2.50 10.84 3.20
C PHE A 32 2.10 11.42 1.85
N VAL A 33 0.87 11.19 1.39
CA VAL A 33 0.37 11.78 0.14
C VAL A 33 0.41 13.31 0.22
N GLU A 34 -0.01 13.89 1.35
CA GLU A 34 0.06 15.34 1.57
C GLU A 34 1.50 15.88 1.67
N ALA A 35 2.42 15.11 2.27
CA ALA A 35 3.82 15.51 2.32
C ALA A 35 4.44 15.54 0.92
N LEU A 36 4.16 14.53 0.10
CA LEU A 36 4.66 14.43 -1.27
C LEU A 36 4.03 15.48 -2.20
N SER A 37 2.73 15.77 -2.05
CA SER A 37 2.05 16.77 -2.90
C SER A 37 2.51 18.21 -2.65
N ARG A 38 3.08 18.49 -1.47
CA ARG A 38 3.71 19.78 -1.14
C ARG A 38 5.15 19.88 -1.63
N ALA A 39 5.79 18.78 -1.97
CA ALA A 39 7.15 18.77 -2.49
C ALA A 39 7.15 19.05 -4.01
N ALA A 40 8.18 19.73 -4.49
CA ALA A 40 8.41 19.85 -5.93
C ALA A 40 8.91 18.51 -6.48
N ILE A 41 8.37 18.10 -7.64
CA ILE A 41 8.84 16.92 -8.37
C ILE A 41 9.79 17.40 -9.46
N GLU A 42 11.01 16.86 -9.46
CA GLU A 42 12.00 17.09 -10.50
C GLU A 42 11.96 15.96 -11.53
N VAL A 43 11.74 16.31 -12.79
CA VAL A 43 11.79 15.35 -13.90
C VAL A 43 13.25 15.11 -14.26
N GLN A 44 13.65 13.84 -14.29
CA GLN A 44 15.00 13.45 -14.61
C GLN A 44 15.11 13.04 -16.09
N ASP A 45 16.27 13.29 -16.69
CA ASP A 45 16.58 12.85 -18.07
C ASP A 45 16.96 11.36 -18.11
N ALA A 46 16.02 10.51 -17.69
CA ALA A 46 16.14 9.07 -17.70
C ALA A 46 14.76 8.43 -17.81
N ALA A 47 14.67 7.31 -18.53
CA ALA A 47 13.43 6.54 -18.60
C ALA A 47 13.18 5.81 -17.27
N ALA A 48 11.97 5.96 -16.73
CA ALA A 48 11.50 5.15 -15.60
C ALA A 48 11.48 3.67 -15.98
N ARG A 49 11.96 2.81 -15.07
CA ARG A 49 11.95 1.36 -15.27
C ARG A 49 10.62 0.81 -14.78
N VAL A 50 9.83 0.28 -15.72
CA VAL A 50 8.54 -0.34 -15.41
C VAL A 50 8.66 -1.85 -15.49
N ILE A 51 8.16 -2.55 -14.47
CA ILE A 51 8.00 -4.00 -14.49
C ILE A 51 6.58 -4.30 -14.98
N ALA A 52 6.47 -4.86 -16.17
CA ALA A 52 5.21 -5.29 -16.77
C ALA A 52 5.25 -6.81 -17.01
N PRO A 53 4.42 -7.62 -16.31
CA PRO A 53 4.31 -9.04 -16.59
C PRO A 53 3.83 -9.28 -18.03
N ASP A 54 4.49 -10.18 -18.74
CA ASP A 54 4.09 -10.64 -20.09
C ASP A 54 3.16 -11.85 -20.03
N ARG A 55 3.09 -12.52 -18.87
CA ARG A 55 2.20 -13.62 -18.55
C ARG A 55 1.83 -13.60 -17.08
N ALA A 56 0.78 -14.32 -16.73
CA ALA A 56 0.39 -14.49 -15.32
C ALA A 56 1.49 -15.22 -14.53
N VAL A 57 1.81 -14.68 -13.36
CA VAL A 57 2.67 -15.29 -12.35
C VAL A 57 1.87 -15.35 -11.06
N SER A 58 1.85 -16.52 -10.42
CA SER A 58 1.15 -16.74 -9.17
C SER A 58 2.08 -17.27 -8.09
N ALA A 59 1.74 -16.96 -6.84
CA ALA A 59 2.40 -17.50 -5.66
C ALA A 59 1.36 -17.80 -4.58
N GLU A 60 1.56 -18.89 -3.85
CA GLU A 60 0.79 -19.23 -2.66
C GLU A 60 1.69 -19.08 -1.43
N ALA A 61 1.18 -18.41 -0.41
CA ALA A 61 1.85 -18.25 0.86
C ALA A 61 1.33 -19.28 1.88
N LYS A 62 2.16 -19.55 2.89
CA LYS A 62 1.71 -20.31 4.07
C LYS A 62 0.55 -19.56 4.72
N GLY A 63 -0.52 -20.28 5.05
CA GLY A 63 -1.74 -19.68 5.61
C GLY A 63 -2.84 -19.38 4.58
N GLY A 64 -2.71 -19.85 3.34
CA GLY A 64 -3.80 -19.84 2.35
C GLY A 64 -3.96 -18.55 1.55
N ALA A 65 -3.07 -17.57 1.74
CA ALA A 65 -3.04 -16.39 0.88
C ALA A 65 -2.48 -16.73 -0.50
N SER A 66 -3.08 -16.19 -1.54
CA SER A 66 -2.62 -16.32 -2.92
C SER A 66 -2.43 -14.95 -3.56
N TYR A 67 -1.43 -14.85 -4.42
CA TYR A 67 -1.05 -13.64 -5.13
C TYR A 67 -0.95 -13.96 -6.62
N VAL A 68 -1.47 -13.06 -7.45
CA VAL A 68 -1.38 -13.17 -8.91
C VAL A 68 -1.00 -11.81 -9.47
N ALA A 69 0.05 -11.78 -10.29
CA ALA A 69 0.39 -10.64 -11.13
C ALA A 69 0.23 -11.08 -12.59
N ALA A 70 -0.55 -10.34 -13.37
CA ALA A 70 -0.86 -10.67 -14.75
C ALA A 70 -0.80 -9.42 -15.65
N PRO A 71 -0.63 -9.59 -16.98
CA PRO A 71 -0.70 -8.47 -17.92
C PRO A 71 -2.04 -7.74 -17.78
N ALA A 72 -2.00 -6.40 -17.77
CA ALA A 72 -3.16 -5.54 -17.71
C ALA A 72 -2.89 -4.23 -18.45
N GLU A 73 -3.95 -3.60 -18.97
CA GLU A 73 -3.86 -2.29 -19.66
C GLU A 73 -3.54 -1.14 -18.71
N ALA A 74 -3.87 -1.29 -17.42
CA ALA A 74 -3.61 -0.31 -16.37
C ALA A 74 -3.09 -1.01 -15.12
N TYR A 75 -2.33 -0.28 -14.29
CA TYR A 75 -1.89 -0.81 -13.01
C TYR A 75 -3.09 -0.91 -12.06
N ARG A 76 -3.60 -2.14 -11.87
CA ARG A 76 -4.76 -2.42 -11.04
C ARG A 76 -4.38 -3.36 -9.91
N VAL A 77 -4.83 -3.02 -8.71
CA VAL A 77 -4.67 -3.85 -7.51
C VAL A 77 -6.05 -4.28 -7.03
N SER A 78 -6.26 -5.59 -6.97
CA SER A 78 -7.46 -6.21 -6.43
C SER A 78 -7.10 -7.02 -5.21
N ALA A 79 -7.90 -6.92 -4.16
CA ALA A 79 -7.70 -7.67 -2.93
C ALA A 79 -9.02 -8.27 -2.44
N THR A 80 -8.94 -9.51 -1.98
CA THR A 80 -10.00 -10.13 -1.17
C THR A 80 -9.45 -10.35 0.23
N ILE A 81 -10.20 -9.94 1.23
CA ILE A 81 -9.95 -10.33 2.63
C ILE A 81 -11.06 -11.27 3.06
N ASP A 82 -10.74 -12.18 3.98
CA ASP A 82 -11.71 -13.10 4.56
C ASP A 82 -11.39 -13.27 6.05
N PHE A 83 -12.02 -12.43 6.88
CA PHE A 83 -11.86 -12.48 8.33
C PHE A 83 -13.08 -13.15 8.95
N ASP A 84 -12.84 -14.13 9.82
CA ASP A 84 -13.87 -14.68 10.72
C ASP A 84 -14.19 -13.68 11.84
N HIS A 85 -14.79 -12.55 11.44
CA HIS A 85 -15.18 -11.47 12.32
C HIS A 85 -16.46 -10.82 11.80
N PRO A 86 -17.51 -10.69 12.62
CA PRO A 86 -18.85 -10.30 12.15
C PRO A 86 -18.91 -8.90 11.52
N VAL A 87 -17.96 -8.02 11.86
CA VAL A 87 -17.88 -6.65 11.31
C VAL A 87 -17.04 -6.58 10.02
N VAL A 88 -16.05 -7.46 9.87
CA VAL A 88 -15.12 -7.41 8.73
C VAL A 88 -15.57 -8.39 7.66
N GLY A 89 -15.73 -9.67 8.02
CA GLY A 89 -16.18 -10.72 7.11
C GLY A 89 -15.29 -10.86 5.88
N ARG A 90 -15.91 -11.34 4.81
CA ARG A 90 -15.30 -11.42 3.49
C ARG A 90 -15.62 -10.17 2.68
N GLN A 91 -14.59 -9.53 2.14
CA GLN A 91 -14.73 -8.33 1.32
C GLN A 91 -13.83 -8.41 0.10
N TYR A 92 -14.23 -7.74 -0.98
CA TYR A 92 -13.45 -7.61 -2.20
C TYR A 92 -13.44 -6.15 -2.64
N ALA A 93 -12.28 -5.68 -3.08
CA ALA A 93 -12.15 -4.38 -3.73
C ALA A 93 -11.12 -4.44 -4.87
N SER A 94 -11.28 -3.56 -5.85
CA SER A 94 -10.40 -3.44 -7.01
C SER A 94 -10.25 -1.98 -7.39
N PHE A 95 -9.01 -1.52 -7.46
CA PHE A 95 -8.69 -0.12 -7.74
C PHE A 95 -7.64 -0.04 -8.83
N GLU A 96 -7.84 0.88 -9.77
CA GLU A 96 -6.77 1.36 -10.63
C GLU A 96 -5.89 2.33 -9.84
N ILE A 97 -4.57 2.14 -9.90
CA ILE A 97 -3.59 2.89 -9.14
C ILE A 97 -3.00 4.00 -10.03
N ALA A 98 -3.52 5.20 -9.83
CA ALA A 98 -3.02 6.46 -10.37
C ALA A 98 -3.00 7.50 -9.24
N PRO A 99 -2.25 8.61 -9.35
CA PRO A 99 -2.16 9.61 -8.29
C PRO A 99 -3.54 10.07 -7.77
N GLU A 100 -4.46 10.39 -8.68
CA GLU A 100 -5.77 10.94 -8.35
C GLU A 100 -6.73 9.88 -7.79
N SER A 101 -6.73 8.67 -8.37
CA SER A 101 -7.57 7.57 -7.89
C SER A 101 -7.07 7.04 -6.55
N PHE A 102 -5.76 6.93 -6.35
CA PHE A 102 -5.17 6.52 -5.09
C PHE A 102 -5.49 7.53 -4.00
N ASP A 103 -5.31 8.83 -4.26
CA ASP A 103 -5.60 9.87 -3.27
C ASP A 103 -7.06 9.84 -2.82
N ARG A 104 -7.99 9.72 -3.76
CA ARG A 104 -9.43 9.72 -3.49
C ARG A 104 -9.92 8.43 -2.82
N GLU A 105 -9.54 7.27 -3.35
CA GLU A 105 -10.14 5.99 -2.96
C GLU A 105 -9.36 5.28 -1.83
N ILE A 106 -8.03 5.45 -1.78
CA ILE A 106 -7.14 4.66 -0.93
C ILE A 106 -6.43 5.53 0.10
N GLY A 107 -6.16 6.81 -0.19
CA GLY A 107 -5.32 7.69 0.61
C GLY A 107 -5.71 7.74 2.08
N GLY A 108 -7.02 7.79 2.37
CA GLY A 108 -7.57 7.84 3.73
C GLY A 108 -7.82 6.47 4.40
N ALA A 109 -7.52 5.35 3.74
CA ALA A 109 -7.74 4.03 4.31
C ALA A 109 -6.74 3.76 5.44
N ARG A 110 -7.24 3.70 6.69
CA ARG A 110 -6.43 3.44 7.88
C ARG A 110 -6.22 1.95 8.10
N THR A 111 -5.07 1.59 8.67
CA THR A 111 -4.85 0.26 9.24
C THR A 111 -5.85 -0.04 10.35
N PHE A 112 -6.12 -1.32 10.57
CA PHE A 112 -6.97 -1.78 11.65
C PHE A 112 -6.32 -2.97 12.36
N GLY A 113 -6.74 -3.21 13.59
CA GLY A 113 -6.38 -4.37 14.38
C GLY A 113 -7.48 -4.68 15.38
N PHE A 114 -7.44 -5.86 16.00
CA PHE A 114 -8.43 -6.25 16.99
C PHE A 114 -7.94 -5.96 18.40
N MET A 115 -8.79 -5.37 19.24
CA MET A 115 -8.43 -5.03 20.63
C MET A 115 -7.91 -6.23 21.43
N ARG A 116 -8.48 -7.42 21.22
CA ARG A 116 -8.04 -8.67 21.86
C ARG A 116 -6.59 -9.05 21.52
N GLU A 117 -6.09 -8.62 20.36
CA GLU A 117 -4.73 -8.90 19.89
C GLU A 117 -3.75 -7.80 20.34
N ALA A 118 -4.25 -6.59 20.58
CA ALA A 118 -3.44 -5.44 20.98
C ALA A 118 -2.69 -5.67 22.31
N GLU A 119 -3.34 -6.30 23.29
CA GLU A 119 -2.69 -6.62 24.58
C GLU A 119 -1.57 -7.65 24.41
N ALA A 120 -1.79 -8.67 23.58
CA ALA A 120 -0.81 -9.71 23.29
C ALA A 120 0.39 -9.16 22.50
N LEU A 121 0.15 -8.24 21.55
CA LEU A 121 1.21 -7.54 20.81
C LEU A 121 2.04 -6.67 21.74
N ARG A 122 1.39 -5.87 22.59
CA ARG A 122 2.07 -5.03 23.60
C ARG A 122 2.95 -5.83 24.54
N ALA A 123 2.47 -7.00 24.99
CA ALA A 123 3.25 -7.89 25.85
C ALA A 123 4.52 -8.44 25.16
N ARG A 124 4.55 -8.45 23.82
CA ARG A 124 5.70 -8.86 23.00
C ARG A 124 6.56 -7.68 22.54
N GLY A 125 6.25 -6.45 22.98
CA GLY A 125 6.95 -5.23 22.57
C GLY A 125 6.59 -4.78 21.15
N LEU A 126 5.41 -5.15 20.66
CA LEU A 126 4.85 -4.76 19.36
C LEU A 126 3.64 -3.83 19.54
#